data_AF-A0A662WIK1-F1
#
_entry.id   AF-A0A662WIK1-F1
#
_cell.length_a   1.000
_cell.length_b   1.000
_cell.length_c   1.000
_cell.angle_alpha   90.00
_cell.angle_beta   90.00
_cell.angle_gamma   90.00
#
_symmetry.space_group_name_H-M   'P 1'
#
loop_
_entity.id
_entity.type
_entity.pdbx_description
1 polymer ?
#
loop_
_entity_poly.entity_id
_entity_poly.type
_entity_poly.pdbx_seq_one_letter_code
_entity_poly.pdbx_strand_id
1 'polypeptide(L)'
;MIGRGFMRAALCGLVALTYLASCAAEVAEAATNATSYTLTMNTVDEGFCDTTKQLSGYFKIDGSKSKNYFYWFFESRGTPSTDPVVIWLTGGPGCSSILALLQENGPCSVNDDLSLKRNPFSWNERANVMWIDQPVGVGFSYGDVSEYDTDETQVGDDMFHFLQEFFQARPEYQKQPFFVFGESYAGHYVPAISHRIFTGNQKEEGPVHINLQGFGIGNGLTDPEVQYKYYPNMAYNNTYGVKAVAYPV
;
A
#
# COMPACT_ATOMS: atom_id res chain seq x y z
N MET A 1 -46.40 54.71 32.75
CA MET A 1 -46.68 54.95 34.18
C MET A 1 -47.50 53.78 34.70
N ILE A 2 -46.95 53.06 35.69
CA ILE A 2 -47.63 52.44 36.86
C ILE A 2 -48.83 51.50 36.56
N GLY A 3 -48.91 50.23 36.98
CA GLY A 3 -48.17 49.42 37.95
C GLY A 3 -48.72 47.97 37.88
N ARG A 4 -47.88 46.94 38.01
CA ARG A 4 -47.74 46.04 39.18
C ARG A 4 -49.05 45.59 39.84
N GLY A 5 -49.29 44.28 39.82
CA GLY A 5 -50.21 43.57 40.70
C GLY A 5 -49.78 42.11 40.87
N PHE A 6 -49.06 41.84 41.95
CA PHE A 6 -48.67 40.51 42.43
C PHE A 6 -49.89 39.71 42.90
N MET A 7 -49.87 38.39 42.73
CA MET A 7 -50.52 37.48 43.68
C MET A 7 -49.68 36.21 43.84
N ARG A 8 -49.41 35.85 45.10
CA ARG A 8 -48.71 34.64 45.54
C ARG A 8 -49.66 33.85 46.47
N ALA A 9 -49.52 32.53 46.41
CA ALA A 9 -49.90 31.49 47.39
C ALA A 9 -51.42 31.17 47.47
N ALA A 10 -51.88 29.92 47.69
CA ALA A 10 -51.25 28.75 48.31
C ALA A 10 -51.92 27.41 47.91
N LEU A 11 -51.12 26.33 48.01
CA LEU A 11 -51.38 24.92 48.39
C LEU A 11 -52.74 24.23 48.10
N CYS A 12 -52.73 23.04 47.48
CA CYS A 12 -52.76 21.71 48.15
C CYS A 12 -53.12 20.55 47.17
N GLY A 13 -52.56 19.35 47.38
CA GLY A 13 -53.06 18.05 46.85
C GLY A 13 -52.28 17.46 45.66
N LEU A 14 -51.14 16.77 45.84
CA LEU A 14 -50.91 15.35 46.19
C LEU A 14 -51.36 14.30 45.14
N VAL A 15 -50.44 13.34 44.88
CA VAL A 15 -50.51 12.10 44.06
C VAL A 15 -50.24 12.39 42.55
N ALA A 16 -49.26 11.83 41.84
CA ALA A 16 -48.69 10.49 41.89
C ALA A 16 -47.34 10.38 41.14
N LEU A 17 -46.63 9.30 41.47
CA LEU A 17 -45.64 8.54 40.68
C LEU A 17 -44.24 9.12 40.45
N THR A 18 -43.34 8.53 41.24
CA THR A 18 -41.91 8.33 41.03
C THR A 18 -41.56 7.81 39.63
N TYR A 19 -40.67 8.51 38.91
CA TYR A 19 -39.49 7.98 38.22
C TYR A 19 -38.67 9.18 37.74
N LEU A 20 -37.61 9.53 38.49
CA LEU A 20 -36.67 10.58 38.08
C LEU A 20 -35.44 9.95 37.43
N ALA A 21 -35.18 10.47 36.23
CA ALA A 21 -34.15 10.14 35.27
C ALA A 21 -32.74 9.96 35.87
N SER A 22 -32.08 8.87 35.49
CA SER A 22 -30.62 8.82 35.48
C SER A 22 -30.11 9.70 34.35
N CYS A 23 -29.28 10.68 34.68
CA CYS A 23 -28.52 11.47 33.73
C CYS A 23 -27.58 10.54 32.94
N ALA A 24 -27.87 10.28 31.67
CA ALA A 24 -26.87 9.91 30.69
C ALA A 24 -26.52 11.18 29.92
N ALA A 25 -25.31 11.69 30.12
CA ALA A 25 -24.75 12.70 29.24
C ALA A 25 -24.47 12.02 27.90
N GLU A 26 -25.29 12.31 26.89
CA GLU A 26 -24.99 11.99 25.50
C GLU A 26 -23.84 12.88 25.05
N VAL A 27 -22.64 12.31 24.97
CA VAL A 27 -21.61 12.84 24.09
C VAL A 27 -21.99 12.34 22.71
N ALA A 28 -22.52 13.22 21.87
CA ALA A 28 -22.74 12.94 20.46
C ALA A 28 -21.38 12.66 19.81
N GLU A 29 -21.09 11.37 19.59
CA GLU A 29 -19.99 10.97 18.72
C GLU A 29 -20.38 11.35 17.30
N ALA A 30 -19.62 12.25 16.70
CA ALA A 30 -19.79 12.60 15.30
C ALA A 30 -19.58 11.33 14.48
N ALA A 31 -20.66 10.80 13.90
CA ALA A 31 -20.60 9.73 12.92
C ALA A 31 -19.81 10.25 11.71
N THR A 32 -18.52 9.94 11.66
CA THR A 32 -17.78 9.94 10.40
C THR A 32 -18.39 8.86 9.54
N ASN A 33 -18.92 9.23 8.37
CA ASN A 33 -19.27 8.30 7.31
C ASN A 33 -18.06 7.39 7.04
N ALA A 34 -18.06 6.21 7.64
CA ALA A 34 -17.11 5.17 7.34
C ALA A 34 -17.53 4.59 5.98
N THR A 35 -16.84 5.02 4.92
CA THR A 35 -16.76 4.22 3.71
C THR A 35 -16.33 2.81 4.16
N SER A 36 -17.11 1.81 3.78
CA SER A 36 -16.88 0.41 4.15
C SER A 36 -15.63 -0.10 3.44
N TYR A 37 -14.46 0.16 4.00
CA TYR A 37 -13.21 -0.43 3.56
C TYR A 37 -13.12 -1.87 4.07
N THR A 38 -13.17 -2.87 3.20
CA THR A 38 -12.98 -4.29 3.58
C THR A 38 -11.49 -4.58 3.72
N LEU A 39 -10.88 -3.93 4.70
CA LEU A 39 -9.48 -4.06 4.98
C LEU A 39 -9.22 -5.35 5.75
N THR A 40 -8.56 -6.31 5.11
CA THR A 40 -8.04 -7.47 5.84
C THR A 40 -6.58 -7.15 6.18
N MET A 41 -6.32 -6.76 7.43
CA MET A 41 -4.97 -6.57 7.97
C MET A 41 -4.72 -7.59 9.05
N ASN A 42 -3.84 -8.53 8.77
CA ASN A 42 -3.39 -9.48 9.74
C ASN A 42 -2.01 -9.07 10.22
N THR A 43 -1.84 -9.02 11.54
CA THR A 43 -0.49 -8.96 12.12
C THR A 43 0.15 -10.32 11.89
N VAL A 44 1.34 -10.33 11.31
CA VAL A 44 2.15 -11.55 11.17
C VAL A 44 3.07 -11.63 12.38
N ASP A 45 3.29 -12.84 12.89
CA ASP A 45 4.08 -13.07 14.10
C ASP A 45 5.51 -12.51 13.96
N GLU A 46 5.94 -11.77 14.99
CA GLU A 46 7.30 -11.26 15.10
C GLU A 46 8.22 -12.46 15.38
N GLY A 47 9.02 -12.84 14.39
CA GLY A 47 9.80 -14.08 14.40
C GLY A 47 9.42 -15.07 13.29
N PHE A 48 8.35 -14.84 12.54
CA PHE A 48 8.06 -15.66 11.36
C PHE A 48 9.11 -15.42 10.26
N CYS A 49 9.12 -14.24 9.63
CA CYS A 49 10.12 -13.87 8.63
C CYS A 49 11.17 -12.87 9.18
N ASP A 50 10.72 -11.92 10.00
CA ASP A 50 11.61 -10.94 10.65
C ASP A 50 11.18 -10.69 12.09
N THR A 51 12.03 -10.03 12.87
CA THR A 51 11.71 -9.57 14.23
C THR A 51 11.01 -8.21 14.25
N THR A 52 10.87 -7.55 13.09
CA THR A 52 10.12 -6.29 12.99
C THR A 52 8.63 -6.56 12.82
N LYS A 53 7.82 -5.54 13.11
CA LYS A 53 6.38 -5.58 12.90
C LYS A 53 6.07 -5.84 11.43
N GLN A 54 5.16 -6.77 11.21
CA GLN A 54 4.75 -7.23 9.90
C GLN A 54 3.24 -7.12 9.74
N LEU A 55 2.81 -6.65 8.58
CA LEU A 55 1.40 -6.59 8.20
C LEU A 55 1.22 -7.27 6.85
N SER A 56 0.19 -8.10 6.72
CA SER A 56 -0.20 -8.63 5.42
C SER A 56 -1.71 -8.69 5.26
N GLY A 57 -2.14 -8.74 4.02
CA GLY A 57 -3.54 -8.95 3.68
C GLY A 57 -3.92 -8.20 2.43
N TYR A 58 -5.15 -7.70 2.38
CA TYR A 58 -5.78 -7.24 1.15
C TYR A 58 -6.35 -5.83 1.28
N PHE A 59 -6.16 -5.04 0.23
CA PHE A 59 -6.93 -3.83 -0.02
C PHE A 59 -7.81 -4.02 -1.24
N LYS A 60 -9.10 -3.71 -1.06
CA LYS A 60 -10.03 -3.58 -2.17
C LYS A 60 -9.73 -2.26 -2.88
N ILE A 61 -9.60 -2.30 -4.21
CA ILE A 61 -9.39 -1.09 -5.00
C ILE A 61 -10.70 -0.32 -5.09
N ASP A 62 -10.67 0.96 -4.69
CA ASP A 62 -11.85 1.82 -4.76
C ASP A 62 -12.33 2.00 -6.22
N GLY A 63 -13.64 2.04 -6.40
CA GLY A 63 -14.29 2.04 -7.72
C GLY A 63 -14.38 0.68 -8.41
N SER A 64 -13.67 -0.36 -7.95
CA SER A 64 -13.77 -1.71 -8.49
C SER A 64 -14.86 -2.55 -7.82
N LYS A 65 -15.45 -3.46 -8.61
CA LYS A 65 -16.42 -4.44 -8.08
C LYS A 65 -15.72 -5.58 -7.35
N SER A 66 -14.53 -5.98 -7.78
CA SER A 66 -13.91 -7.24 -7.34
C SER A 66 -12.39 -7.21 -7.13
N LYS A 67 -11.69 -6.13 -7.50
CA LYS A 67 -10.22 -6.09 -7.42
C LYS A 67 -9.72 -6.00 -5.98
N ASN A 68 -8.84 -6.92 -5.59
CA ASN A 68 -8.18 -6.96 -4.29
C ASN A 68 -6.67 -7.20 -4.48
N TYR A 69 -5.84 -6.23 -4.07
CA TYR A 69 -4.39 -6.38 -4.08
C TYR A 69 -3.90 -6.93 -2.74
N PHE A 70 -3.11 -8.00 -2.80
CA PHE A 70 -2.36 -8.53 -1.68
C PHE A 70 -1.07 -7.75 -1.47
N TYR A 71 -0.72 -7.55 -0.21
CA TYR A 71 0.56 -6.98 0.18
C TYR A 71 1.14 -7.69 1.39
N TRP A 72 2.46 -7.60 1.51
CA TRP A 72 3.17 -7.90 2.74
C TRP A 72 4.15 -6.77 3.05
N PHE A 73 3.91 -6.11 4.18
CA PHE A 73 4.63 -4.95 4.68
C PHE A 73 5.48 -5.31 5.89
N PHE A 74 6.68 -4.75 5.94
CA PHE A 74 7.62 -4.87 7.05
C PHE A 74 8.06 -3.48 7.49
N GLU A 75 7.99 -3.21 8.79
CA GLU A 75 8.64 -2.03 9.35
C GLU A 75 10.17 -2.11 9.22
N SER A 76 10.79 -0.93 9.21
CA SER A 76 12.24 -0.81 9.18
C SER A 76 12.90 -1.44 10.42
N ARG A 77 14.07 -2.05 10.24
CA ARG A 77 14.96 -2.44 11.34
C ARG A 77 15.70 -1.24 11.94
N GLY A 78 15.68 -0.10 11.26
CA GLY A 78 16.24 1.17 11.71
C GLY A 78 15.29 1.90 12.65
N THR A 79 14.72 3.01 12.17
CA THR A 79 13.75 3.83 12.92
C THR A 79 12.43 3.89 12.15
N PRO A 80 11.51 2.91 12.33
CA PRO A 80 10.26 2.80 11.58
C PRO A 80 9.44 4.09 11.50
N SER A 81 9.45 4.93 12.55
CA SER A 81 8.68 6.17 12.62
C SER A 81 9.23 7.31 11.75
N THR A 82 10.46 7.22 11.26
CA THR A 82 11.10 8.29 10.46
C THR A 82 11.68 7.79 9.14
N ASP A 83 11.98 6.50 9.05
CA ASP A 83 12.52 5.89 7.85
C ASP A 83 11.49 5.89 6.71
N PRO A 84 11.94 5.94 5.44
CA PRO A 84 11.04 6.07 4.30
C PRO A 84 10.11 4.86 4.14
N VAL A 85 8.99 5.07 3.48
CA VAL A 85 8.13 4.01 2.97
C VAL A 85 8.50 3.72 1.53
N VAL A 86 8.71 2.45 1.20
CA VAL A 86 9.05 1.98 -0.13
C VAL A 86 8.04 0.91 -0.55
N ILE A 87 7.49 1.04 -1.75
CA ILE A 87 6.84 -0.12 -2.40
C ILE A 87 7.81 -0.77 -3.37
N TRP A 88 7.78 -2.10 -3.43
CA TRP A 88 8.52 -2.91 -4.39
C TRP A 88 7.56 -3.65 -5.32
N LEU A 89 7.86 -3.59 -6.62
CA LEU A 89 7.08 -4.19 -7.70
C LEU A 89 7.96 -5.09 -8.56
N THR A 90 7.65 -6.38 -8.59
CA THR A 90 8.23 -7.30 -9.58
C THR A 90 7.49 -7.17 -10.92
N GLY A 91 8.21 -7.39 -12.01
CA GLY A 91 7.70 -7.28 -13.38
C GLY A 91 6.94 -8.51 -13.89
N GLY A 92 7.36 -9.03 -15.05
CA GLY A 92 6.74 -10.15 -15.75
C GLY A 92 6.31 -9.77 -17.17
N PRO A 93 5.16 -9.09 -17.37
CA PRO A 93 4.11 -8.75 -16.41
C PRO A 93 3.48 -9.99 -15.77
N GLY A 94 2.99 -9.87 -14.53
CA GLY A 94 2.24 -10.93 -13.86
C GLY A 94 3.01 -11.78 -12.85
N CYS A 95 4.24 -11.40 -12.50
CA CYS A 95 5.03 -12.09 -11.48
C CYS A 95 4.74 -11.51 -10.09
N SER A 96 4.61 -12.38 -9.10
CA SER A 96 4.37 -11.98 -7.70
C SER A 96 5.59 -11.25 -7.12
N SER A 97 5.34 -10.15 -6.41
CA SER A 97 6.39 -9.43 -5.67
C SER A 97 6.83 -10.17 -4.41
N ILE A 98 6.08 -11.20 -3.99
CA ILE A 98 6.49 -12.10 -2.90
C ILE A 98 7.70 -12.96 -3.31
N LEU A 99 7.93 -13.15 -4.61
CA LEU A 99 9.18 -13.73 -5.10
C LEU A 99 10.38 -12.88 -4.66
N ALA A 100 10.35 -11.57 -4.92
CA ALA A 100 11.41 -10.65 -4.54
C ALA A 100 11.58 -10.55 -3.01
N LEU A 101 10.47 -10.60 -2.28
CA LEU A 101 10.47 -10.64 -0.82
C LEU A 101 11.28 -11.84 -0.31
N LEU A 102 11.07 -13.03 -0.88
CA LEU A 102 11.66 -14.27 -0.38
C LEU A 102 12.98 -14.68 -1.05
N GLN A 103 13.38 -14.04 -2.15
CA GLN A 103 14.56 -14.47 -2.92
C GLN A 103 15.52 -13.33 -3.27
N GLU A 104 15.15 -12.07 -3.07
CA GLU A 104 15.96 -10.94 -3.51
C GLU A 104 16.25 -9.98 -2.35
N ASN A 105 15.37 -9.01 -2.14
CA ASN A 105 15.63 -7.86 -1.27
C ASN A 105 14.78 -7.85 0.02
N GLY A 106 13.91 -8.83 0.21
CA GLY A 106 13.11 -8.94 1.42
C GLY A 106 13.86 -9.53 2.63
N PRO A 107 13.18 -9.55 3.78
CA PRO A 107 13.80 -9.72 5.08
C PRO A 107 14.22 -11.14 5.42
N CYS A 108 13.68 -12.13 4.70
CA CYS A 108 14.04 -13.54 4.83
C CYS A 108 14.00 -14.26 3.49
N SER A 109 14.62 -15.44 3.46
CA SER A 109 14.54 -16.41 2.36
C SER A 109 14.05 -17.77 2.86
N VAL A 110 13.56 -18.60 1.95
CA VAL A 110 13.15 -19.97 2.25
C VAL A 110 14.32 -20.94 1.99
N ASN A 111 14.70 -21.74 2.98
CA ASN A 111 15.70 -22.80 2.83
C ASN A 111 15.07 -24.07 2.21
N ASP A 112 15.91 -25.04 1.82
CA ASP A 112 15.48 -26.32 1.26
C ASP A 112 14.56 -27.13 2.20
N ASP A 113 14.73 -26.97 3.53
CA ASP A 113 13.89 -27.61 4.55
C ASP A 113 12.62 -26.81 4.88
N LEU A 114 12.32 -25.78 4.08
CA LEU A 114 11.21 -24.83 4.22
C LEU A 114 11.28 -23.92 5.46
N SER A 115 12.39 -23.95 6.20
CA SER A 115 12.63 -22.96 7.26
C SER A 115 12.94 -21.59 6.67
N LEU A 116 12.61 -20.54 7.41
CA LEU A 116 12.93 -19.17 7.03
C LEU A 116 14.31 -18.78 7.56
N LYS A 117 15.11 -18.14 6.70
CA LYS A 117 16.45 -17.63 7.01
C LYS A 117 16.45 -16.12 6.88
N ARG A 118 16.85 -15.41 7.93
CA ARG A 118 16.98 -13.95 7.90
C ARG A 118 17.99 -13.50 6.83
N ASN A 119 17.60 -12.51 6.05
CA ASN A 119 18.46 -11.81 5.10
C ASN A 119 19.08 -10.56 5.76
N PRO A 120 20.40 -10.52 6.03
CA PRO A 120 21.04 -9.35 6.65
C PRO A 120 21.21 -8.16 5.69
N PHE A 121 20.91 -8.31 4.41
CA PHE A 121 21.02 -7.26 3.38
C PHE A 121 19.65 -6.80 2.87
N SER A 122 18.59 -7.09 3.61
CA SER A 122 17.24 -6.69 3.22
C SER A 122 17.09 -5.17 3.16
N TRP A 123 16.25 -4.71 2.25
CA TRP A 123 15.91 -3.29 2.12
C TRP A 123 15.22 -2.74 3.37
N ASN A 124 14.56 -3.59 4.17
CA ASN A 124 13.98 -3.14 5.42
C ASN A 124 15.03 -2.79 6.49
N GLU A 125 16.33 -2.99 6.26
CA GLU A 125 17.38 -2.43 7.13
C GLU A 125 17.29 -0.90 7.26
N ARG A 126 16.70 -0.19 6.28
CA ARG A 126 16.64 1.28 6.23
C ARG A 126 15.33 1.88 5.74
N ALA A 127 14.29 1.06 5.55
CA ALA A 127 12.99 1.51 5.08
C ALA A 127 11.87 0.64 5.64
N ASN A 128 10.66 1.21 5.72
CA ASN A 128 9.43 0.44 5.79
C ASN A 128 9.12 -0.03 4.36
N VAL A 129 9.05 -1.33 4.11
CA VAL A 129 8.95 -1.86 2.74
C VAL A 129 7.69 -2.70 2.56
N MET A 130 6.98 -2.46 1.46
CA MET A 130 5.81 -3.22 1.06
C MET A 130 6.06 -3.91 -0.28
N TRP A 131 5.92 -5.23 -0.32
CA TRP A 131 5.87 -5.99 -1.57
C TRP A 131 4.39 -6.19 -1.92
N ILE A 132 4.02 -5.76 -3.13
CA ILE A 132 2.62 -5.75 -3.57
C ILE A 132 2.47 -6.66 -4.78
N ASP A 133 1.54 -7.59 -4.70
CA ASP A 133 1.15 -8.39 -5.85
C ASP A 133 0.19 -7.57 -6.71
N GLN A 134 0.61 -7.24 -7.94
CA GLN A 134 -0.18 -6.46 -8.88
C GLN A 134 0.19 -6.86 -10.32
N PRO A 135 -0.71 -6.67 -11.30
CA PRO A 135 -2.13 -6.29 -11.15
C PRO A 135 -2.99 -7.44 -10.59
N VAL A 136 -4.32 -7.32 -10.67
CA VAL A 136 -5.22 -8.40 -10.24
C VAL A 136 -4.96 -9.69 -11.01
N GLY A 137 -5.00 -10.83 -10.31
CA GLY A 137 -4.68 -12.15 -10.85
C GLY A 137 -3.22 -12.56 -10.66
N VAL A 138 -2.39 -11.67 -10.10
CA VAL A 138 -0.98 -11.93 -9.78
C VAL A 138 -0.83 -12.43 -8.36
N GLY A 139 -0.07 -13.53 -8.19
CA GLY A 139 0.27 -14.06 -6.86
C GLY A 139 -0.96 -14.33 -6.02
N PHE A 140 -1.08 -13.63 -4.88
CA PHE A 140 -2.25 -13.73 -4.01
C PHE A 140 -3.36 -12.72 -4.34
N SER A 141 -3.11 -11.72 -5.19
CA SER A 141 -4.11 -10.74 -5.61
C SER A 141 -5.18 -11.34 -6.51
N TYR A 142 -6.44 -10.99 -6.26
CA TYR A 142 -7.59 -11.63 -6.92
C TYR A 142 -8.70 -10.63 -7.26
N GLY A 143 -9.53 -11.03 -8.23
CA GLY A 143 -10.66 -10.29 -8.75
C GLY A 143 -11.23 -10.94 -10.00
N ASP A 144 -12.28 -10.36 -10.55
CA ASP A 144 -12.94 -10.81 -11.77
C ASP A 144 -12.03 -10.58 -12.98
N VAL A 145 -11.91 -11.58 -13.85
CA VAL A 145 -11.08 -11.51 -15.07
C VAL A 145 -11.50 -10.37 -15.99
N SER A 146 -12.78 -10.00 -15.98
CA SER A 146 -13.31 -8.87 -16.75
C SER A 146 -12.82 -7.51 -16.26
N GLU A 147 -12.25 -7.43 -15.05
CA GLU A 147 -11.66 -6.22 -14.48
C GLU A 147 -10.13 -6.25 -14.54
N TYR A 148 -9.47 -7.22 -15.19
CA TYR A 148 -8.00 -7.22 -15.27
C TYR A 148 -7.49 -5.97 -15.99
N ASP A 149 -6.43 -5.37 -15.44
CA ASP A 149 -5.79 -4.19 -16.04
C ASP A 149 -5.22 -4.54 -17.41
N THR A 150 -5.53 -3.71 -18.40
CA THR A 150 -5.08 -3.93 -19.79
C THR A 150 -3.96 -3.00 -20.23
N ASP A 151 -3.61 -2.01 -19.41
CA ASP A 151 -2.56 -1.02 -19.67
C ASP A 151 -2.02 -0.40 -18.38
N GLU A 152 -0.89 0.31 -18.49
CA GLU A 152 -0.23 0.96 -17.36
C GLU A 152 -1.01 2.12 -16.75
N THR A 153 -1.98 2.70 -17.47
CA THR A 153 -2.84 3.77 -16.91
C THR A 153 -3.73 3.18 -15.83
N GLN A 154 -4.36 2.05 -16.12
CA GLN A 154 -5.20 1.32 -15.16
C GLN A 154 -4.38 0.82 -13.96
N VAL A 155 -3.18 0.28 -14.20
CA VAL A 155 -2.25 -0.11 -13.11
C VAL A 155 -1.90 1.09 -12.23
N GLY A 156 -1.65 2.25 -12.84
CA GLY A 156 -1.39 3.49 -12.12
C GLY A 156 -2.57 3.92 -11.26
N ASP A 157 -3.78 3.92 -11.81
CA ASP A 157 -5.01 4.31 -11.12
C ASP A 157 -5.33 3.38 -9.93
N ASP A 158 -5.27 2.07 -10.15
CA ASP A 158 -5.49 1.07 -9.12
C ASP A 158 -4.48 1.20 -7.97
N MET A 159 -3.19 1.33 -8.29
CA MET A 159 -2.16 1.50 -7.27
C MET A 159 -2.31 2.82 -6.52
N PHE A 160 -2.73 3.89 -7.20
CA PHE A 160 -3.02 5.15 -6.53
C PHE A 160 -4.14 4.99 -5.49
N HIS A 161 -5.25 4.34 -5.86
CA HIS A 161 -6.33 4.04 -4.91
C HIS A 161 -5.85 3.13 -3.78
N PHE A 162 -5.10 2.06 -4.09
CA PHE A 162 -4.49 1.19 -3.07
C PHE A 162 -3.68 1.99 -2.04
N LEU A 163 -2.85 2.93 -2.49
CA LEU A 163 -2.02 3.76 -1.60
C LEU A 163 -2.84 4.78 -0.81
N GLN A 164 -3.88 5.37 -1.42
CA GLN A 164 -4.83 6.23 -0.69
C GLN A 164 -5.43 5.46 0.49
N GLU A 165 -5.85 4.21 0.26
CA GLU A 165 -6.43 3.37 1.30
C GLU A 165 -5.42 2.96 2.37
N PHE A 166 -4.21 2.56 1.97
CA PHE A 166 -3.17 2.17 2.91
C PHE A 166 -2.80 3.32 3.86
N PHE A 167 -2.55 4.52 3.33
CA PHE A 167 -2.15 5.67 4.15
C PHE A 167 -3.30 6.24 4.98
N GLN A 168 -4.56 6.09 4.56
CA GLN A 168 -5.71 6.38 5.41
C GLN A 168 -5.81 5.41 6.59
N ALA A 169 -5.57 4.12 6.36
CA ALA A 169 -5.59 3.10 7.41
C ALA A 169 -4.36 3.12 8.33
N ARG A 170 -3.25 3.70 7.85
CA ARG A 170 -1.96 3.82 8.53
C ARG A 170 -1.40 5.24 8.45
N PRO A 171 -2.09 6.23 9.05
CA PRO A 171 -1.69 7.63 8.99
C PRO A 171 -0.32 7.89 9.62
N GLU A 172 0.18 6.98 10.48
CA GLU A 172 1.53 7.03 11.04
C GLU A 172 2.64 7.05 9.99
N TYR A 173 2.42 6.46 8.80
CA TYR A 173 3.40 6.42 7.73
C TYR A 173 3.23 7.53 6.69
N GLN A 174 2.09 8.21 6.66
CA GLN A 174 1.70 9.14 5.58
C GLN A 174 2.71 10.28 5.36
N LYS A 175 3.30 10.79 6.45
CA LYS A 175 4.23 11.93 6.39
C LYS A 175 5.64 11.53 5.95
N GLN A 176 5.95 10.25 5.94
CA GLN A 176 7.29 9.77 5.64
C GLN A 176 7.61 9.92 4.15
N PRO A 177 8.89 10.11 3.79
CA PRO A 177 9.31 10.04 2.39
C PRO A 177 8.83 8.74 1.74
N PHE A 178 8.11 8.85 0.62
CA PHE A 178 7.60 7.71 -0.11
C PHE A 178 8.35 7.48 -1.42
N PHE A 179 8.69 6.23 -1.72
CA PHE A 179 9.35 5.85 -2.96
C PHE A 179 8.70 4.65 -3.63
N VAL A 180 8.72 4.65 -4.96
CA VAL A 180 8.26 3.54 -5.79
C VAL A 180 9.46 2.86 -6.42
N PHE A 181 9.65 1.57 -6.16
CA PHE A 181 10.72 0.78 -6.75
C PHE A 181 10.18 -0.47 -7.42
N GLY A 182 10.93 -0.96 -8.40
CA GLY A 182 10.63 -2.23 -9.04
C GLY A 182 11.66 -2.63 -10.08
N GLU A 183 11.44 -3.78 -10.69
CA GLU A 183 12.35 -4.35 -11.68
C GLU A 183 11.68 -4.96 -12.91
N SER A 184 12.47 -5.19 -13.95
CA SER A 184 12.02 -5.86 -15.19
C SER A 184 10.85 -5.09 -15.84
N TYR A 185 9.68 -5.70 -16.05
CA TYR A 185 8.51 -5.01 -16.59
C TYR A 185 7.99 -3.87 -15.68
N ALA A 186 8.40 -3.82 -14.41
CA ALA A 186 8.15 -2.65 -13.59
C ALA A 186 8.86 -1.38 -14.09
N GLY A 187 9.75 -1.48 -15.08
CA GLY A 187 10.20 -0.34 -15.87
C GLY A 187 9.08 0.40 -16.61
N HIS A 188 7.90 -0.21 -16.76
CA HIS A 188 6.65 0.41 -17.20
C HIS A 188 5.76 0.82 -16.01
N TYR A 189 5.61 -0.05 -15.00
CA TYR A 189 4.76 0.21 -13.82
C TYR A 189 5.24 1.38 -12.98
N VAL A 190 6.52 1.42 -12.63
CA VAL A 190 7.09 2.41 -11.71
C VAL A 190 6.89 3.84 -12.23
N PRO A 191 7.21 4.18 -13.50
CA PRO A 191 6.89 5.50 -14.04
C PRO A 191 5.40 5.81 -14.07
N ALA A 192 4.55 4.85 -14.46
CA ALA A 192 3.11 5.06 -14.56
C ALA A 192 2.48 5.38 -13.19
N ILE A 193 2.81 4.58 -12.17
CA ILE A 193 2.36 4.77 -10.80
C ILE A 193 2.90 6.09 -10.23
N SER A 194 4.19 6.36 -10.41
CA SER A 194 4.80 7.61 -9.90
C SER A 194 4.18 8.84 -10.54
N HIS A 195 3.93 8.81 -11.85
CA HIS A 195 3.24 9.88 -12.57
C HIS A 195 1.78 10.05 -12.09
N ARG A 196 1.08 8.94 -11.85
CA ARG A 196 -0.30 8.98 -11.35
C ARG A 196 -0.39 9.59 -9.95
N ILE A 197 0.53 9.25 -9.05
CA ILE A 197 0.64 9.85 -7.72
C ILE A 197 0.94 11.34 -7.83
N PHE A 198 1.94 11.71 -8.65
CA PHE A 198 2.32 13.11 -8.86
C PHE A 198 1.14 13.96 -9.35
N THR A 199 0.43 13.48 -10.36
CA THR A 199 -0.73 14.19 -10.93
C THR A 199 -1.94 14.21 -9.98
N GLY A 200 -2.18 13.13 -9.24
CA GLY A 200 -3.21 13.07 -8.20
C GLY A 200 -2.95 14.09 -7.09
N ASN A 201 -1.71 14.16 -6.60
CA ASN A 201 -1.28 15.14 -5.61
C ASN A 201 -1.47 16.59 -6.08
N GLN A 202 -1.13 16.89 -7.34
CA GLN A 202 -1.30 18.24 -7.90
C GLN A 202 -2.75 18.68 -7.99
N LYS A 203 -3.67 17.73 -8.18
CA LYS A 203 -5.10 17.98 -8.29
C LYS A 203 -5.83 17.82 -6.97
N GLU A 204 -5.12 17.51 -5.88
CA GLU A 204 -5.70 17.19 -4.57
C GLU A 204 -6.76 16.07 -4.66
N GLU A 205 -6.48 15.05 -5.48
CA GLU A 205 -7.34 13.87 -5.63
C GLU A 205 -7.18 12.93 -4.43
N GLY A 206 -8.30 12.55 -3.82
CA GLY A 206 -8.33 11.68 -2.64
C GLY A 206 -8.01 12.43 -1.33
N PRO A 207 -8.26 11.79 -0.17
CA PRO A 207 -8.08 12.44 1.13
C PRO A 207 -6.61 12.46 1.60
N VAL A 208 -5.71 11.72 0.94
CA VAL A 208 -4.30 11.62 1.32
C VAL A 208 -3.41 12.27 0.27
N HIS A 209 -2.62 13.25 0.69
CA HIS A 209 -1.44 13.67 -0.07
C HIS A 209 -0.29 12.67 0.19
N ILE A 210 0.18 12.00 -0.85
CA ILE A 210 1.28 11.01 -0.76
C ILE A 210 2.61 11.74 -0.89
N ASN A 211 3.49 11.65 0.09
CA ASN A 211 4.79 12.33 0.10
C ASN A 211 5.82 11.67 -0.84
N LEU A 212 5.53 11.59 -2.14
CA LEU A 212 6.40 10.99 -3.16
C LEU A 212 7.71 11.81 -3.30
N GLN A 213 8.83 11.20 -2.97
CA GLN A 213 10.16 11.82 -3.05
C GLN A 213 11.00 11.31 -4.22
N GLY A 214 10.66 10.15 -4.78
CA GLY A 214 11.33 9.62 -5.95
C GLY A 214 10.90 8.20 -6.30
N PHE A 215 11.54 7.65 -7.32
CA PHE A 215 11.34 6.27 -7.74
C PHE A 215 12.63 5.68 -8.31
N GLY A 216 12.70 4.36 -8.43
CA GLY A 216 13.86 3.67 -9.00
C GLY A 216 13.48 2.37 -9.72
N ILE A 217 14.26 2.04 -10.75
CA ILE A 217 13.98 0.91 -11.63
C ILE A 217 15.25 0.07 -11.77
N GLY A 218 15.20 -1.19 -11.33
CA GLY A 218 16.26 -2.17 -11.51
C GLY A 218 16.08 -2.92 -12.83
N ASN A 219 17.07 -2.88 -13.73
CA ASN A 219 17.09 -3.68 -14.95
C ASN A 219 15.77 -3.65 -15.77
N GLY A 220 15.11 -2.50 -15.81
CA GLY A 220 13.76 -2.38 -16.34
C GLY A 220 13.68 -2.38 -17.86
N LEU A 221 12.55 -2.86 -18.39
CA LEU A 221 12.11 -2.57 -19.76
C LEU A 221 11.29 -1.28 -19.71
N THR A 222 11.75 -0.22 -20.37
CA THR A 222 11.14 1.11 -20.35
C THR A 222 11.00 1.68 -21.76
N ASP A 223 12.02 1.51 -22.61
CA ASP A 223 11.97 1.85 -24.03
C ASP A 223 12.41 0.62 -24.84
N PRO A 224 11.46 -0.23 -25.24
CA PRO A 224 11.76 -1.42 -26.02
C PRO A 224 12.42 -1.11 -27.37
N GLU A 225 12.07 0.00 -28.01
CA GLU A 225 12.62 0.36 -29.33
C GLU A 225 14.13 0.63 -29.24
N VAL A 226 14.56 1.29 -28.17
CA VAL A 226 15.97 1.52 -27.89
C VAL A 226 16.63 0.25 -27.35
N GLN A 227 16.05 -0.40 -26.34
CA GLN A 227 16.68 -1.51 -25.62
C GLN A 227 16.85 -2.77 -26.48
N TYR A 228 15.90 -3.11 -27.34
CA TYR A 228 15.97 -4.33 -28.16
C TYR A 228 17.14 -4.35 -29.13
N LYS A 229 17.61 -3.16 -29.57
CA LYS A 229 18.79 -3.03 -30.44
C LYS A 229 20.07 -3.50 -29.75
N TYR A 230 20.12 -3.53 -28.42
CA TYR A 230 21.31 -3.93 -27.66
C TYR A 230 21.38 -5.43 -27.34
N TYR A 231 20.30 -6.20 -27.54
CA TYR A 231 20.32 -7.64 -27.23
C TYR A 231 21.42 -8.41 -27.95
N PRO A 232 21.61 -8.25 -29.28
CA PRO A 232 22.65 -8.99 -29.97
C PRO A 232 24.05 -8.61 -29.47
N ASN A 233 24.29 -7.33 -29.20
CA ASN A 233 25.55 -6.86 -28.66
C ASN A 233 25.83 -7.46 -27.28
N MET A 234 24.84 -7.49 -26.37
CA MET A 234 24.99 -8.16 -25.08
C MET A 234 25.23 -9.67 -25.22
N ALA A 235 24.55 -10.33 -26.16
CA ALA A 235 24.72 -11.76 -26.41
C ALA A 235 26.13 -12.13 -26.92
N TYR A 236 26.81 -11.19 -27.58
CA TYR A 236 28.18 -11.38 -28.11
C TYR A 236 29.28 -10.82 -27.19
N ASN A 237 29.10 -9.60 -26.69
CA ASN A 237 30.06 -8.81 -25.91
C ASN A 237 29.70 -8.73 -24.41
N ASN A 238 29.19 -9.82 -23.82
CA ASN A 238 29.00 -9.85 -22.36
C ASN A 238 30.30 -10.12 -21.61
N THR A 239 30.33 -9.66 -20.36
CA THR A 239 31.41 -9.88 -19.40
C THR A 239 31.40 -11.29 -18.78
N TYR A 240 30.39 -12.12 -19.07
CA TYR A 240 30.25 -13.47 -18.52
C TYR A 240 31.07 -14.52 -19.29
N GLY A 241 31.70 -14.14 -20.41
CA GLY A 241 32.47 -15.06 -21.24
C GLY A 241 31.61 -16.08 -22.01
N VAL A 242 30.29 -15.86 -22.09
CA VAL A 242 29.35 -16.75 -22.78
C VAL A 242 29.07 -16.20 -24.17
N LYS A 243 29.39 -16.95 -25.23
CA LYS A 243 29.03 -16.56 -26.61
C LYS A 243 27.70 -17.19 -26.99
N ALA A 244 26.60 -16.48 -26.76
CA ALA A 244 25.26 -16.95 -27.09
C ALA A 244 24.93 -16.81 -28.60
N VAL A 245 25.74 -16.03 -29.34
CA VAL A 245 25.66 -15.88 -30.80
C VAL A 245 27.03 -16.06 -31.44
N ALA A 246 27.05 -16.66 -32.64
CA ALA A 246 28.28 -17.10 -33.30
C ALA A 246 29.06 -15.98 -34.00
N TYR A 247 28.42 -14.84 -34.30
CA TYR A 247 28.99 -13.76 -35.09
C TYR A 247 28.94 -12.43 -34.33
N PRO A 248 29.95 -11.55 -34.51
CA PRO A 248 29.92 -10.20 -33.96
C PRO A 248 28.73 -9.42 -34.54
N VAL A 249 28.16 -8.55 -33.70
CA VAL A 249 26.98 -7.73 -34.02
C VAL A 249 27.29 -6.26 -33.91
#